data_AF-A0ABD5YPH5-F1
#
_entry.id   AF-A0ABD5YPH5-F1
#
_cell.length_a   1.000
_cell.length_b   1.000
_cell.length_c   1.000
_cell.angle_alpha   90.00
_cell.angle_beta   90.00
_cell.angle_gamma   90.00
#
_symmetry.space_group_name_H-M   'P 1'
#
loop_
_entity.id
_entity.type
_entity.pdbx_description
1 polymer ?
#
loop_
_entity_poly.entity_id
_entity_poly.type
_entity_poly.pdbx_seq_one_letter_code
_entity_poly.pdbx_strand_id
1 'polypeptide(L)'
;MRTGAFGSDVYMQPPSTRRKFIATLGAAGTMSLAGCSSIMGGDSSSPGTSTATNGTGTSAGSQTKSSGTENNKNTDKKSNEDKKAPGTSVDDFEGDVGSRWGISFGRFKVAKQDSFQGKQSLALEPKKNAKQPVAKIFKSFYPKALDLSKHDLSLAVKVNKPKDIKISAEVIAPAKSSMLTATRYIPLELDGWVRFDLGYTGVKGQPAMDSVSQVNIQIGPLTDQNDFQVLIDDLRKIPKPKKGKVMFQFDDAHISAYNKAYPILKENGWPGAVGIIPDAINSEDRMTDQMMKEMGKASWDMMGHAGQLLPNLKEQEQRRVLQNVKRYLDVKGFKKGARHFVAPNSRVNSTTLSLIDELYETGYLFGACPNNAQHPSNPSFISRVQGPSVRGARRAVDVAEKTNQLVVISYHIIGDGGTPEKQFKEVVDHVKKKDVDVITPSQLIDSKNW
;
A
#
# COMPACT_ATOMS: atom_id res chain seq x y z
N MET A 1 33.53 -46.00 -66.51
CA MET A 1 32.58 -46.67 -67.43
C MET A 1 31.22 -46.02 -67.26
N ARG A 2 30.61 -45.60 -68.39
CA ARG A 2 29.16 -45.49 -68.74
C ARG A 2 28.16 -45.48 -67.57
N THR A 3 27.18 -44.58 -67.43
CA THR A 3 26.28 -43.86 -68.37
C THR A 3 25.41 -42.90 -67.52
N GLY A 4 25.16 -41.65 -67.91
CA GLY A 4 23.93 -41.20 -68.61
C GLY A 4 22.97 -40.49 -67.62
N ALA A 5 22.86 -39.14 -67.58
CA ALA A 5 22.03 -38.26 -68.43
C ALA A 5 20.51 -38.44 -68.16
N PHE A 6 19.61 -37.47 -67.98
CA PHE A 6 19.37 -36.05 -68.31
C PHE A 6 18.38 -35.52 -67.23
N GLY A 7 18.11 -34.24 -66.97
CA GLY A 7 18.49 -32.96 -67.56
C GLY A 7 17.69 -31.81 -66.90
N SER A 8 18.33 -30.63 -66.87
CA SER A 8 17.82 -29.23 -67.03
C SER A 8 16.62 -28.71 -66.22
N ASP A 9 16.54 -27.45 -65.78
CA ASP A 9 17.49 -26.32 -65.73
C ASP A 9 16.91 -25.19 -64.81
N VAL A 10 17.83 -24.56 -64.06
CA VAL A 10 18.00 -23.10 -63.81
C VAL A 10 16.80 -22.23 -63.36
N TYR A 11 16.86 -21.68 -62.12
CA TYR A 11 17.21 -20.27 -61.84
C TYR A 11 17.36 -19.96 -60.32
N MET A 12 18.25 -19.02 -60.04
CA MET A 12 18.90 -18.66 -58.76
C MET A 12 18.17 -17.58 -57.93
N GLN A 13 18.25 -17.72 -56.59
CA GLN A 13 18.30 -16.69 -55.50
C GLN A 13 17.01 -15.93 -55.10
N PRO A 14 16.87 -15.36 -53.86
CA PRO A 14 17.60 -15.52 -52.58
C PRO A 14 16.67 -15.86 -51.36
N PRO A 15 17.16 -16.06 -50.12
CA PRO A 15 16.35 -16.58 -49.01
C PRO A 15 15.46 -15.50 -48.37
N SER A 16 14.16 -15.78 -48.24
CA SER A 16 13.27 -14.94 -47.43
C SER A 16 13.54 -15.17 -45.94
N THR A 17 14.24 -14.23 -45.31
CA THR A 17 14.37 -14.14 -43.85
C THR A 17 12.99 -13.90 -43.22
N ARG A 18 12.36 -14.97 -42.72
CA ARG A 18 11.25 -14.84 -41.77
C ARG A 18 11.83 -14.39 -40.43
N ARG A 19 11.91 -13.06 -40.21
CA ARG A 19 12.03 -12.49 -38.87
C ARG A 19 10.74 -12.82 -38.11
N LYS A 20 10.73 -13.97 -37.43
CA LYS A 20 9.81 -14.21 -36.32
C LYS A 20 10.18 -13.22 -35.24
N PHE A 21 9.36 -12.19 -35.07
CA PHE A 21 9.45 -11.28 -33.94
C PHE A 21 9.08 -12.11 -32.69
N ILE A 22 10.09 -12.62 -32.00
CA ILE A 22 9.93 -13.19 -30.66
C ILE A 22 9.61 -12.00 -29.76
N ALA A 23 8.33 -11.86 -29.40
CA ALA A 23 7.93 -11.04 -28.28
C ALA A 23 8.56 -11.65 -27.03
N THR A 24 9.63 -11.06 -26.53
CA THR A 24 10.25 -11.43 -25.27
C THR A 24 9.23 -11.26 -24.15
N LEU A 25 8.66 -12.39 -23.73
CA LEU A 25 7.95 -12.58 -22.48
C LEU A 25 8.87 -12.11 -21.34
N GLY A 26 8.58 -10.93 -20.80
CA GLY A 26 9.06 -10.53 -19.49
C GLY A 26 8.37 -11.41 -18.46
N ALA A 27 8.99 -12.54 -18.12
CA ALA A 27 8.61 -13.39 -17.01
C ALA A 27 8.72 -12.57 -15.71
N ALA A 28 7.59 -12.01 -15.26
CA ALA A 28 7.42 -11.61 -13.88
C ALA A 28 7.39 -12.90 -13.06
N GLY A 29 8.41 -13.08 -12.22
CA GLY A 29 8.50 -14.23 -11.32
C GLY A 29 7.21 -14.37 -10.54
N THR A 30 6.62 -15.56 -10.61
CA THR A 30 5.63 -16.04 -9.66
C THR A 30 6.24 -15.93 -8.26
N MET A 31 5.89 -14.88 -7.53
CA MET A 31 6.04 -14.90 -6.09
C MET A 31 5.02 -15.91 -5.58
N SER A 32 5.53 -17.05 -5.14
CA SER A 32 4.79 -18.04 -4.39
C SER A 32 4.12 -17.35 -3.21
N LEU A 33 2.79 -17.20 -3.27
CA LEU A 33 1.97 -17.00 -2.08
C LEU A 33 2.03 -18.31 -1.31
N ALA A 34 3.04 -18.45 -0.44
CA ALA A 34 2.95 -19.42 0.64
C ALA A 34 1.86 -18.89 1.57
N GLY A 35 0.67 -19.47 1.46
CA GLY A 35 -0.43 -19.24 2.38
C GLY A 35 -0.04 -19.77 3.76
N CYS A 36 -0.10 -18.91 4.78
CA CYS A 36 -0.16 -19.34 6.16
C CYS A 36 -1.63 -19.59 6.50
N SER A 37 -2.11 -20.77 6.11
CA SER A 37 -3.30 -21.39 6.69
C SER A 37 -2.82 -22.57 7.52
N SER A 38 -2.29 -22.30 8.72
CA SER A 38 -2.07 -23.32 9.74
C SER A 38 -1.65 -22.68 11.06
N ILE A 39 -2.61 -22.52 11.98
CA ILE A 39 -2.51 -22.77 13.44
C ILE A 39 -3.86 -22.31 14.02
N MET A 40 -4.85 -23.20 13.92
CA MET A 40 -5.92 -23.31 14.90
C MET A 40 -6.30 -24.79 14.94
N GLY A 41 -5.75 -25.48 15.93
CA GLY A 41 -6.01 -26.87 16.24
C GLY A 41 -5.56 -27.10 17.68
N GLY A 42 -6.53 -27.13 18.59
CA GLY A 42 -6.34 -27.35 20.01
C GLY A 42 -7.71 -27.59 20.64
N ASP A 43 -7.90 -28.82 21.09
CA ASP A 43 -9.19 -29.49 21.32
C ASP A 43 -10.17 -28.81 22.27
N SER A 44 -11.44 -29.00 21.90
CA SER A 44 -12.62 -28.78 22.73
C SER A 44 -12.78 -29.89 23.76
N SER A 45 -12.80 -29.52 25.05
CA SER A 45 -13.47 -30.29 26.08
C SER A 45 -14.51 -29.38 26.77
N SER A 46 -15.79 -29.62 26.45
CA SER A 46 -16.94 -29.26 27.30
C SER A 46 -16.82 -29.97 28.66
N PRO A 47 -17.50 -29.57 29.76
CA PRO A 47 -18.92 -29.15 29.75
C PRO A 47 -19.29 -28.05 30.79
N GLY A 48 -20.54 -27.57 30.74
CA GLY A 48 -21.19 -27.00 31.93
C GLY A 48 -22.27 -25.96 31.67
N THR A 49 -23.46 -26.42 31.33
CA THR A 49 -24.70 -25.65 31.33
C THR A 49 -25.08 -25.27 32.76
N SER A 50 -25.41 -24.00 33.02
CA SER A 50 -26.29 -23.61 34.13
C SER A 50 -27.12 -22.37 33.79
N THR A 51 -28.42 -22.59 33.89
CA THR A 51 -29.55 -21.68 33.66
C THR A 51 -29.84 -20.85 34.92
N ALA A 52 -30.74 -19.86 34.77
CA ALA A 52 -31.53 -19.15 35.78
C ALA A 52 -30.93 -17.79 36.24
N THR A 53 -31.66 -16.69 36.44
CA THR A 53 -33.12 -16.39 36.37
C THR A 53 -33.30 -14.86 36.42
N ASN A 54 -34.51 -14.42 36.05
CA ASN A 54 -35.04 -13.06 36.15
C ASN A 54 -34.81 -12.34 37.49
N GLY A 55 -34.70 -11.02 37.40
CA GLY A 55 -34.85 -10.08 38.51
C GLY A 55 -35.39 -8.74 38.03
N THR A 56 -36.71 -8.61 38.01
CA THR A 56 -37.48 -7.38 37.82
C THR A 56 -37.29 -6.42 38.99
N GLY A 57 -37.15 -5.12 38.72
CA GLY A 57 -37.17 -4.05 39.71
C GLY A 57 -37.67 -2.75 39.09
N THR A 58 -38.97 -2.53 39.17
CA THR A 58 -39.68 -1.31 38.75
C THR A 58 -39.57 -0.26 39.85
N SER A 59 -39.33 1.01 39.51
CA SER A 59 -39.95 2.14 40.23
C SER A 59 -40.00 3.40 39.36
N ALA A 60 -41.14 4.08 39.51
CA ALA A 60 -41.71 5.04 38.61
C ALA A 60 -41.45 6.50 39.03
N GLY A 61 -41.61 7.40 38.06
CA GLY A 61 -42.24 8.70 38.29
C GLY A 61 -41.31 9.91 38.34
N SER A 62 -41.27 10.69 37.27
CA SER A 62 -42.02 11.97 37.23
C SER A 62 -41.87 12.63 35.86
N GLN A 63 -43.01 12.86 35.21
CA GLN A 63 -43.12 13.69 34.02
C GLN A 63 -43.16 15.16 34.43
N THR A 64 -42.40 16.00 33.74
CA THR A 64 -42.75 17.42 33.61
C THR A 64 -42.56 17.81 32.15
N LYS A 65 -43.68 18.07 31.48
CA LYS A 65 -43.73 18.66 30.14
C LYS A 65 -43.31 20.13 30.24
N SER A 66 -42.35 20.54 29.42
CA SER A 66 -42.26 21.92 28.96
C SER A 66 -42.07 21.90 27.45
N SER A 67 -43.02 22.52 26.76
CA SER A 67 -43.06 22.73 25.32
C SER A 67 -42.07 23.82 24.93
N GLY A 68 -41.13 23.47 24.06
CA GLY A 68 -40.24 24.42 23.39
C GLY A 68 -40.01 23.94 21.95
N THR A 69 -40.76 24.53 21.03
CA THR A 69 -40.64 24.30 19.59
C THR A 69 -39.36 24.94 19.08
N GLU A 70 -38.34 24.16 18.74
CA GLU A 70 -37.21 24.67 17.95
C GLU A 70 -36.85 23.72 16.80
N ASN A 71 -37.39 24.11 15.64
CA ASN A 71 -36.83 24.03 14.30
C ASN A 71 -35.65 23.07 14.07
N ASN A 72 -36.05 21.95 13.47
CA ASN A 72 -35.25 21.06 12.64
C ASN A 72 -34.46 21.85 11.58
N LYS A 73 -33.22 22.25 11.91
CA LYS A 73 -32.24 22.68 10.92
C LYS A 73 -31.39 21.48 10.54
N ASN A 74 -31.69 20.96 9.35
CA ASN A 74 -30.74 20.27 8.49
C ASN A 74 -29.36 20.87 8.70
N THR A 75 -28.47 20.09 9.30
CA THR A 75 -27.04 20.38 9.23
C THR A 75 -26.65 20.07 7.79
N ASP A 76 -26.60 21.13 6.99
CA ASP A 76 -25.93 21.13 5.71
C ASP A 76 -24.60 20.39 5.88
N LYS A 77 -24.51 19.23 5.21
CA LYS A 77 -23.24 18.62 4.87
C LYS A 77 -22.44 19.70 4.15
N LYS A 78 -21.60 20.41 4.90
CA LYS A 78 -20.51 21.20 4.34
C LYS A 78 -19.76 20.25 3.42
N SER A 79 -19.83 20.54 2.14
CA SER A 79 -18.99 19.98 1.11
C SER A 79 -17.54 20.01 1.61
N ASN A 80 -16.88 18.85 1.56
CA ASN A 80 -15.43 18.71 1.76
C ASN A 80 -14.68 19.34 0.57
N GLU A 81 -14.96 20.60 0.25
CA GLU A 81 -14.05 21.42 -0.55
C GLU A 81 -12.88 21.80 0.37
N ASP A 82 -11.67 21.42 -0.04
CA ASP A 82 -10.37 21.83 0.52
C ASP A 82 -9.86 21.19 1.83
N LYS A 83 -9.79 19.86 1.91
CA LYS A 83 -8.50 19.26 2.34
C LYS A 83 -7.61 19.25 1.09
N LYS A 84 -6.86 20.33 0.81
CA LYS A 84 -5.97 20.42 -0.38
C LYS A 84 -5.10 19.16 -0.48
N ALA A 85 -5.39 18.29 -1.45
CA ALA A 85 -4.57 17.11 -1.71
C ALA A 85 -3.11 17.57 -1.97
N PRO A 86 -2.11 16.91 -1.36
CA PRO A 86 -0.73 17.37 -1.43
C PRO A 86 -0.24 17.45 -2.89
N GLY A 87 0.66 18.41 -3.16
CA GLY A 87 1.28 18.59 -4.47
C GLY A 87 0.45 19.35 -5.50
N THR A 88 0.84 19.25 -6.76
CA THR A 88 0.27 19.97 -7.91
C THR A 88 -0.38 19.00 -8.89
N SER A 89 -1.54 19.36 -9.44
CA SER A 89 -2.23 18.56 -10.45
C SER A 89 -1.38 18.39 -11.72
N VAL A 90 -1.34 17.16 -12.22
CA VAL A 90 -0.80 16.76 -13.53
C VAL A 90 -1.96 16.51 -14.51
N ASP A 91 -3.04 15.88 -14.02
CA ASP A 91 -4.33 15.80 -14.70
C ASP A 91 -5.41 15.60 -13.63
N ASP A 92 -6.46 16.41 -13.69
CA ASP A 92 -7.65 16.35 -12.82
C ASP A 92 -8.78 15.53 -13.45
N PHE A 93 -8.56 14.95 -14.63
CA PHE A 93 -9.54 14.19 -15.40
C PHE A 93 -10.83 14.95 -15.75
N GLU A 94 -10.80 16.29 -15.72
CA GLU A 94 -11.94 17.14 -16.08
C GLU A 94 -12.05 17.38 -17.60
N GLY A 95 -13.25 17.76 -18.06
CA GLY A 95 -13.50 18.10 -19.46
C GLY A 95 -13.32 16.92 -20.42
N ASP A 96 -12.78 17.19 -21.61
CA ASP A 96 -12.55 16.16 -22.63
C ASP A 96 -11.27 15.36 -22.37
N VAL A 97 -11.38 14.32 -21.54
CA VAL A 97 -10.31 13.37 -21.23
C VAL A 97 -9.81 12.64 -22.49
N GLY A 98 -10.68 12.41 -23.47
CA GLY A 98 -10.33 11.68 -24.70
C GLY A 98 -9.35 12.42 -25.60
N SER A 99 -9.32 13.75 -25.52
CA SER A 99 -8.29 14.57 -26.18
C SER A 99 -6.89 14.44 -25.54
N ARG A 100 -6.81 14.01 -24.27
CA ARG A 100 -5.57 14.01 -23.47
C ARG A 100 -5.01 12.62 -23.17
N TRP A 101 -5.87 11.60 -23.14
CA TRP A 101 -5.51 10.23 -22.78
C TRP A 101 -5.84 9.25 -23.91
N GLY A 102 -4.84 8.50 -24.34
CA GLY A 102 -5.00 7.39 -25.28
C GLY A 102 -5.26 6.07 -24.57
N ILE A 103 -5.89 5.13 -25.28
CA ILE A 103 -6.16 3.77 -24.80
C ILE A 103 -5.20 2.81 -25.49
N SER A 104 -4.45 2.02 -24.71
CA SER A 104 -3.65 0.88 -25.22
C SER A 104 -4.43 -0.43 -25.14
N PHE A 105 -5.13 -0.68 -24.04
CA PHE A 105 -5.93 -1.89 -23.80
C PHE A 105 -7.19 -1.53 -22.99
N GLY A 106 -8.24 -2.35 -23.10
CA GLY A 106 -9.50 -2.10 -22.41
C GLY A 106 -10.30 -0.94 -23.03
N ARG A 107 -11.01 -0.21 -22.17
CA ARG A 107 -11.74 1.03 -22.49
C ARG A 107 -11.82 1.92 -21.26
N PHE A 108 -12.16 3.19 -21.46
CA PHE A 108 -12.56 4.07 -20.38
C PHE A 108 -13.92 4.73 -20.64
N LYS A 109 -14.57 5.22 -19.59
CA LYS A 109 -15.77 6.05 -19.63
C LYS A 109 -15.66 7.17 -18.60
N VAL A 110 -16.26 8.32 -18.89
CA VAL A 110 -16.37 9.42 -17.92
C VAL A 110 -17.49 9.10 -16.92
N ALA A 111 -17.21 9.25 -15.62
CA ALA A 111 -18.17 9.08 -14.53
C ALA A 111 -18.46 10.44 -13.86
N LYS A 112 -19.68 10.97 -14.00
CA LYS A 112 -20.06 12.34 -13.59
C LYS A 112 -20.61 12.48 -12.15
N GLN A 113 -20.79 11.38 -11.43
CA GLN A 113 -21.38 11.37 -10.08
C GLN A 113 -20.53 10.58 -9.07
N ASP A 114 -19.33 10.18 -9.47
CA ASP A 114 -18.40 9.42 -8.64
C ASP A 114 -16.98 9.92 -8.95
N SER A 115 -16.65 11.08 -8.38
CA SER A 115 -15.34 11.73 -8.49
C SER A 115 -14.65 11.78 -7.13
N PHE A 116 -13.33 11.80 -7.13
CA PHE A 116 -12.54 12.11 -5.96
C PHE A 116 -12.52 13.62 -5.72
N GLN A 117 -12.30 14.38 -6.80
CA GLN A 117 -12.34 15.84 -6.81
C GLN A 117 -13.02 16.32 -8.09
N GLY A 118 -13.66 17.50 -8.05
CA GLY A 118 -14.32 18.05 -9.23
C GLY A 118 -15.62 17.33 -9.59
N LYS A 119 -15.98 17.38 -10.86
CA LYS A 119 -17.29 16.98 -11.40
C LYS A 119 -17.25 15.62 -12.09
N GLN A 120 -16.08 15.09 -12.43
CA GLN A 120 -15.97 13.79 -13.09
C GLN A 120 -14.68 13.03 -12.77
N SER A 121 -14.72 11.71 -12.95
CA SER A 121 -13.54 10.85 -12.95
C SER A 121 -13.53 9.93 -14.16
N LEU A 122 -12.48 9.11 -14.28
CA LEU A 122 -12.31 8.17 -15.39
C LEU A 122 -12.48 6.72 -14.92
N ALA A 123 -13.58 6.09 -15.33
CA ALA A 123 -13.82 4.66 -15.11
C ALA A 123 -13.10 3.81 -16.16
N LEU A 124 -12.20 2.94 -15.72
CA LEU A 124 -11.42 2.03 -16.54
C LEU A 124 -11.98 0.60 -16.43
N GLU A 125 -12.11 -0.08 -17.57
CA GLU A 125 -12.68 -1.43 -17.66
C GLU A 125 -11.94 -2.28 -18.71
N PRO A 126 -11.74 -3.59 -18.48
CA PRO A 126 -11.26 -4.50 -19.53
C PRO A 126 -12.28 -4.61 -20.67
N LYS A 127 -11.83 -5.02 -21.86
CA LYS A 127 -12.76 -5.40 -22.93
C LYS A 127 -13.47 -6.70 -22.54
N LYS A 128 -14.77 -6.80 -22.82
CA LYS A 128 -15.53 -8.04 -22.64
C LYS A 128 -14.85 -9.18 -23.40
N ASN A 129 -14.73 -10.35 -22.77
CA ASN A 129 -14.13 -11.56 -23.32
C ASN A 129 -12.68 -11.41 -23.80
N ALA A 130 -11.94 -10.42 -23.28
CA ALA A 130 -10.52 -10.30 -23.58
C ALA A 130 -9.74 -11.47 -22.97
N LYS A 131 -8.78 -12.02 -23.73
CA LYS A 131 -7.84 -13.05 -23.23
C LYS A 131 -7.04 -12.57 -22.01
N GLN A 132 -6.83 -11.26 -21.90
CA GLN A 132 -6.22 -10.61 -20.74
C GLN A 132 -7.16 -9.52 -20.25
N PRO A 133 -7.74 -9.66 -19.04
CA PRO A 133 -8.68 -8.69 -18.50
C PRO A 133 -7.93 -7.49 -17.92
N VAL A 134 -7.39 -6.62 -18.78
CA VAL A 134 -6.68 -5.39 -18.38
C VAL A 134 -7.24 -4.16 -19.09
N ALA A 135 -7.13 -3.00 -18.42
CA ALA A 135 -7.30 -1.70 -19.07
C ALA A 135 -6.02 -0.88 -18.88
N LYS A 136 -5.51 -0.31 -19.96
CA LYS A 136 -4.27 0.49 -19.98
C LYS A 136 -4.51 1.75 -20.78
N ILE A 137 -4.26 2.89 -20.14
CA ILE A 137 -4.30 4.21 -20.75
C ILE A 137 -2.92 4.86 -20.70
N PHE A 138 -2.70 5.87 -21.52
CA PHE A 138 -1.47 6.65 -21.52
C PHE A 138 -1.72 8.13 -21.80
N LYS A 139 -0.88 8.97 -21.20
CA LYS A 139 -0.81 10.41 -21.49
C LYS A 139 0.60 10.73 -21.96
N SER A 140 0.71 11.34 -23.14
CA SER A 140 1.96 11.84 -23.67
C SER A 140 2.14 13.32 -23.34
N PHE A 141 3.37 13.74 -23.06
CA PHE A 141 3.73 15.11 -22.71
C PHE A 141 4.54 15.72 -23.86
N TYR A 142 3.83 16.43 -24.75
CA TYR A 142 4.40 17.13 -25.91
C TYR A 142 3.63 18.45 -26.15
N PRO A 143 4.29 19.54 -26.56
CA PRO A 143 5.74 19.69 -26.79
C PRO A 143 6.57 19.80 -25.51
N LYS A 144 5.93 20.02 -24.36
CA LYS A 144 6.60 20.15 -23.06
C LYS A 144 6.54 18.84 -22.28
N ALA A 145 7.71 18.30 -21.94
CA ALA A 145 7.83 17.14 -21.08
C ALA A 145 7.38 17.45 -19.63
N LEU A 146 7.01 16.40 -18.88
CA LEU A 146 6.73 16.50 -17.46
C LEU A 146 8.03 16.42 -16.65
N ASP A 147 8.30 17.44 -15.83
CA ASP A 147 9.43 17.45 -14.89
C ASP A 147 9.03 16.86 -13.54
N LEU A 148 9.61 15.71 -13.22
CA LEU A 148 9.54 14.97 -11.96
C LEU A 148 10.91 14.84 -11.26
N SER A 149 11.91 15.65 -11.65
CA SER A 149 13.24 15.65 -11.02
C SER A 149 13.18 15.80 -9.49
N LYS A 150 12.22 16.60 -9.02
CA LYS A 150 11.96 16.90 -7.60
C LYS A 150 10.62 16.39 -7.08
N HIS A 151 9.93 15.53 -7.82
CA HIS A 151 8.59 15.09 -7.46
C HIS A 151 8.37 13.60 -7.67
N ASP A 152 7.55 12.99 -6.82
CA ASP A 152 6.92 11.70 -7.07
C ASP A 152 5.50 11.92 -7.63
N LEU A 153 4.85 10.84 -8.08
CA LEU A 153 3.45 10.86 -8.50
C LEU A 153 2.53 10.20 -7.47
N SER A 154 1.32 10.74 -7.33
CA SER A 154 0.21 10.13 -6.60
C SER A 154 -1.07 10.12 -7.44
N LEU A 155 -1.96 9.17 -7.15
CA LEU A 155 -3.21 8.99 -7.87
C LEU A 155 -4.34 8.69 -6.87
N ALA A 156 -5.54 9.22 -7.12
CA ALA A 156 -6.74 8.77 -6.44
C ALA A 156 -7.41 7.65 -7.25
N VAL A 157 -7.86 6.61 -6.56
CA VAL A 157 -8.56 5.48 -7.18
C VAL A 157 -9.74 5.03 -6.34
N LYS A 158 -10.73 4.43 -6.98
CA LYS A 158 -11.79 3.68 -6.33
C LYS A 158 -12.04 2.38 -7.08
N VAL A 159 -12.06 1.27 -6.36
CA VAL A 159 -12.36 -0.04 -6.94
C VAL A 159 -13.85 -0.32 -6.75
N ASN A 160 -14.59 -0.42 -7.84
CA ASN A 160 -16.01 -0.74 -7.76
C ASN A 160 -16.19 -2.25 -7.64
N LYS A 161 -16.78 -2.66 -6.51
CA LYS A 161 -16.90 -4.04 -5.97
C LYS A 161 -15.56 -4.54 -5.39
N PRO A 162 -15.55 -5.10 -4.16
CA PRO A 162 -14.35 -5.61 -3.54
C PRO A 162 -13.72 -6.68 -4.44
N LYS A 163 -12.52 -6.36 -4.96
CA LYS A 163 -11.76 -7.22 -5.86
C LYS A 163 -10.27 -7.02 -5.62
N ASP A 164 -9.54 -8.13 -5.68
CA ASP A 164 -8.09 -8.13 -5.66
C ASP A 164 -7.55 -7.53 -6.96
N ILE A 165 -7.28 -6.23 -6.93
CA ILE A 165 -6.82 -5.45 -8.08
C ILE A 165 -5.38 -4.99 -7.86
N LYS A 166 -4.61 -5.04 -8.94
CA LYS A 166 -3.31 -4.41 -9.08
C LYS A 166 -3.45 -3.16 -9.94
N ILE A 167 -2.76 -2.11 -9.50
CA ILE A 167 -2.58 -0.88 -10.27
C ILE A 167 -1.10 -0.74 -10.59
N SER A 168 -0.77 -0.60 -11.86
CA SER A 168 0.59 -0.41 -12.34
C SER A 168 0.72 0.87 -13.12
N ALA A 169 1.90 1.48 -13.05
CA ALA A 169 2.24 2.62 -13.89
C ALA A 169 3.63 2.46 -14.51
N GLU A 170 3.81 3.06 -15.68
CA GLU A 170 5.10 3.21 -16.34
C GLU A 170 5.35 4.71 -16.55
N VAL A 171 6.46 5.22 -16.04
CA VAL A 171 6.89 6.61 -16.22
C VAL A 171 8.08 6.59 -17.17
N ILE A 172 7.82 6.91 -18.43
CA ILE A 172 8.78 6.83 -19.54
C ILE A 172 9.55 8.15 -19.63
N ALA A 173 10.88 8.09 -19.54
CA ALA A 173 11.70 9.27 -19.36
C ALA A 173 13.10 9.12 -20.02
N PRO A 174 13.32 9.58 -21.27
CA PRO A 174 12.32 10.06 -22.23
C PRO A 174 11.81 8.94 -23.17
N ALA A 175 12.39 7.74 -23.14
CA ALA A 175 12.09 6.66 -24.08
C ALA A 175 11.89 5.32 -23.36
N LYS A 176 11.20 4.36 -23.98
CA LYS A 176 10.85 3.05 -23.35
C LYS A 176 12.05 2.19 -22.92
N SER A 177 13.27 2.54 -23.34
CA SER A 177 14.52 1.96 -22.83
C SER A 177 14.88 2.46 -21.42
N SER A 178 14.39 3.64 -21.03
CA SER A 178 14.62 4.31 -19.75
C SER A 178 13.29 4.69 -19.08
N MET A 179 12.90 3.96 -18.03
CA MET A 179 11.64 4.21 -17.33
C MET A 179 11.66 3.76 -15.87
N LEU A 180 10.75 4.32 -15.08
CA LEU A 180 10.35 3.80 -13.79
C LEU A 180 9.05 3.01 -13.93
N THR A 181 8.94 1.90 -13.21
CA THR A 181 7.70 1.12 -13.12
C THR A 181 7.20 1.14 -11.68
N ALA A 182 5.88 1.23 -11.51
CA ALA A 182 5.20 1.14 -10.23
C ALA A 182 4.19 0.00 -10.27
N THR A 183 3.99 -0.68 -9.15
CA THR A 183 2.94 -1.69 -8.97
C THR A 183 2.48 -1.64 -7.53
N ARG A 184 1.18 -1.43 -7.34
CA ARG A 184 0.53 -1.43 -6.03
C ARG A 184 -0.63 -2.41 -6.00
N TYR A 185 -0.79 -3.07 -4.86
CA TYR A 185 -1.92 -3.94 -4.53
C TYR A 185 -2.98 -3.15 -3.77
N ILE A 186 -4.25 -3.30 -4.15
CA ILE A 186 -5.37 -2.69 -3.45
C ILE A 186 -6.07 -3.77 -2.59
N PRO A 187 -6.30 -3.52 -1.28
CA PRO A 187 -6.97 -4.46 -0.40
C PRO A 187 -8.40 -4.79 -0.87
N LEU A 188 -8.80 -6.05 -0.65
CA LEU A 188 -10.08 -6.57 -1.09
C LEU A 188 -11.28 -5.77 -0.58
N GLU A 189 -11.34 -5.42 0.71
CA GLU A 189 -12.50 -4.77 1.35
C GLU A 189 -12.59 -3.27 1.07
N LEU A 190 -11.64 -2.69 0.35
CA LEU A 190 -11.64 -1.27 0.09
C LEU A 190 -12.77 -0.91 -0.89
N ASP A 191 -13.74 -0.16 -0.40
CA ASP A 191 -15.02 0.12 -1.05
C ASP A 191 -15.25 1.61 -1.36
N GLY A 192 -14.22 2.43 -1.22
CA GLY A 192 -14.27 3.87 -1.43
C GLY A 192 -13.02 4.43 -2.11
N TRP A 193 -12.99 5.75 -2.25
CA TRP A 193 -11.85 6.44 -2.82
C TRP A 193 -10.64 6.42 -1.89
N VAL A 194 -9.47 6.19 -2.47
CA VAL A 194 -8.20 6.29 -1.77
C VAL A 194 -7.15 6.96 -2.66
N ARG A 195 -6.37 7.87 -2.08
CA ARG A 195 -5.15 8.38 -2.69
C ARG A 195 -3.95 7.56 -2.24
N PHE A 196 -3.01 7.31 -3.16
CA PHE A 196 -1.73 6.72 -2.83
C PHE A 196 -0.59 7.24 -3.70
N ASP A 197 0.63 7.16 -3.17
CA ASP A 197 1.85 7.36 -3.94
C ASP A 197 2.04 6.17 -4.87
N LEU A 198 2.38 6.42 -6.15
CA LEU A 198 2.54 5.33 -7.11
C LEU A 198 3.56 4.29 -6.63
N GLY A 199 4.65 4.75 -5.99
CA GLY A 199 5.66 3.87 -5.39
C GLY A 199 6.43 3.06 -6.44
N TYR A 200 7.64 3.49 -6.79
CA TYR A 200 8.38 2.82 -7.86
C TYR A 200 8.91 1.46 -7.38
N THR A 201 8.70 0.43 -8.18
CA THR A 201 9.09 -0.97 -7.89
C THR A 201 10.13 -1.49 -8.88
N GLY A 202 10.51 -0.67 -9.87
CA GLY A 202 11.54 -1.00 -10.84
C GLY A 202 12.11 0.23 -11.54
N VAL A 203 13.39 0.10 -11.89
CA VAL A 203 14.14 1.06 -12.69
C VAL A 203 14.68 0.31 -13.89
N LYS A 204 14.44 0.83 -15.09
CA LYS A 204 15.02 0.34 -16.34
C LYS A 204 15.85 1.47 -16.97
N GLY A 205 17.05 1.14 -17.44
CA GLY A 205 17.95 2.12 -18.04
C GLY A 205 18.34 3.23 -17.06
N GLN A 206 18.45 4.45 -17.56
CA GLN A 206 18.73 5.67 -16.78
C GLN A 206 17.63 6.70 -17.09
N PRO A 207 16.52 6.69 -16.33
CA PRO A 207 15.41 7.61 -16.55
C PRO A 207 15.81 9.07 -16.30
N ALA A 208 15.63 9.94 -17.29
CA ALA A 208 15.85 11.39 -17.16
C ALA A 208 14.57 12.06 -16.65
N MET A 209 14.45 12.20 -15.32
CA MET A 209 13.17 12.57 -14.68
C MET A 209 12.72 14.01 -14.91
N ASP A 210 13.56 14.88 -15.48
CA ASP A 210 13.16 16.22 -15.98
C ASP A 210 12.45 16.17 -17.34
N SER A 211 12.50 15.02 -18.01
CA SER A 211 12.11 14.82 -19.40
C SER A 211 11.14 13.63 -19.55
N VAL A 212 10.16 13.52 -18.65
CA VAL A 212 9.12 12.47 -18.74
C VAL A 212 8.24 12.74 -19.95
N SER A 213 8.26 11.82 -20.91
CA SER A 213 7.53 11.95 -22.18
C SER A 213 6.17 11.28 -22.16
N GLN A 214 5.97 10.27 -21.30
CA GLN A 214 4.72 9.52 -21.25
C GLN A 214 4.52 8.87 -19.88
N VAL A 215 3.28 8.90 -19.39
CA VAL A 215 2.84 8.12 -18.24
C VAL A 215 1.78 7.13 -18.71
N ASN A 216 1.98 5.86 -18.38
CA ASN A 216 1.00 4.80 -18.60
C ASN A 216 0.39 4.40 -17.26
N ILE A 217 -0.92 4.18 -17.23
CA ILE A 217 -1.64 3.62 -16.08
C ILE A 217 -2.34 2.36 -16.55
N GLN A 218 -2.15 1.26 -15.83
CA GLN A 218 -2.77 -0.03 -16.11
C GLN A 218 -3.46 -0.55 -14.85
N ILE A 219 -4.68 -1.04 -15.02
CA ILE A 219 -5.40 -1.82 -14.02
C ILE A 219 -5.51 -3.28 -14.50
N GLY A 220 -5.46 -4.21 -13.55
CA GLY A 220 -5.62 -5.63 -13.82
C GLY A 220 -5.95 -6.40 -12.55
N PRO A 221 -6.61 -7.55 -12.67
CA PRO A 221 -6.91 -8.39 -11.52
C PRO A 221 -5.65 -9.12 -11.06
N LEU A 222 -5.64 -9.55 -9.82
CA LEU A 222 -4.65 -10.50 -9.29
C LEU A 222 -5.07 -11.97 -9.50
N THR A 223 -6.35 -12.18 -9.82
CA THR A 223 -6.97 -13.49 -10.04
C THR A 223 -7.59 -13.55 -11.44
N ASP A 224 -8.13 -14.70 -11.84
CA ASP A 224 -8.74 -14.91 -13.17
C ASP A 224 -10.09 -14.20 -13.38
N GLN A 225 -10.32 -13.09 -12.66
CA GLN A 225 -11.54 -12.29 -12.75
C GLN A 225 -11.54 -11.38 -13.97
N ASN A 226 -12.60 -11.48 -14.78
CA ASN A 226 -12.66 -10.77 -16.06
C ASN A 226 -13.53 -9.50 -16.07
N ASP A 227 -14.29 -9.26 -15.01
CA ASP A 227 -15.19 -8.11 -14.91
C ASP A 227 -14.84 -7.28 -13.68
N PHE A 228 -14.28 -6.09 -13.88
CA PHE A 228 -13.99 -5.12 -12.82
C PHE A 228 -13.99 -3.71 -13.42
N GLN A 229 -14.24 -2.74 -12.55
CA GLN A 229 -14.19 -1.33 -12.89
C GLN A 229 -13.37 -0.61 -11.82
N VAL A 230 -12.40 0.18 -12.26
CA VAL A 230 -11.62 1.04 -11.37
C VAL A 230 -11.79 2.46 -11.86
N LEU A 231 -12.20 3.35 -10.96
CA LEU A 231 -12.23 4.78 -11.22
C LEU A 231 -10.86 5.35 -10.83
N ILE A 232 -10.34 6.24 -11.65
CA ILE A 232 -9.13 6.99 -11.36
C ILE A 232 -9.42 8.48 -11.46
N ASP A 233 -8.73 9.26 -10.64
CA ASP A 233 -8.90 10.70 -10.56
C ASP A 233 -7.65 11.39 -9.97
N ASP A 234 -7.54 12.71 -10.16
CA ASP A 234 -6.56 13.63 -9.57
C ASP A 234 -5.13 13.04 -9.50
N LEU A 235 -4.51 12.90 -10.67
CA LEU A 235 -3.09 12.55 -10.82
C LEU A 235 -2.27 13.77 -10.44
N ARG A 236 -1.45 13.67 -9.40
CA ARG A 236 -0.65 14.79 -8.88
C ARG A 236 0.82 14.45 -8.85
N LYS A 237 1.65 15.49 -8.96
CA LYS A 237 3.06 15.43 -8.60
C LYS A 237 3.26 16.03 -7.20
N ILE A 238 3.96 15.31 -6.33
CA ILE A 238 4.19 15.68 -4.93
C ILE A 238 5.69 15.86 -4.69
N PRO A 239 6.13 16.89 -3.94
CA PRO A 239 7.54 17.07 -3.64
C PRO A 239 8.16 15.81 -3.04
N LYS A 240 9.39 15.49 -3.44
CA LYS A 240 10.14 14.37 -2.89
C LYS A 240 11.44 14.86 -2.24
N PRO A 241 11.97 14.14 -1.25
CA PRO A 241 13.20 14.54 -0.59
C PRO A 241 14.42 14.26 -1.50
N LYS A 242 15.59 14.68 -1.03
CA LYS A 242 16.87 14.44 -1.73
C LYS A 242 17.46 13.06 -1.44
N LYS A 243 16.91 12.33 -0.48
CA LYS A 243 17.43 11.04 0.00
C LYS A 243 16.29 10.09 0.36
N GLY A 244 16.44 8.82 0.00
CA GLY A 244 15.48 7.76 0.34
C GLY A 244 15.50 7.40 1.82
N LYS A 245 14.45 6.71 2.27
CA LYS A 245 14.28 6.32 3.68
C LYS A 245 13.85 4.86 3.81
N VAL A 246 14.23 4.24 4.91
CA VAL A 246 13.84 2.87 5.28
C VAL A 246 13.24 2.87 6.68
N MET A 247 12.15 2.14 6.86
CA MET A 247 11.57 1.82 8.17
C MET A 247 11.55 0.31 8.36
N PHE A 248 11.94 -0.15 9.55
CA PHE A 248 11.75 -1.53 9.98
C PHE A 248 10.56 -1.61 10.94
N GLN A 249 9.57 -2.44 10.60
CA GLN A 249 8.38 -2.67 11.41
C GLN A 249 8.24 -4.14 11.78
N PHE A 250 7.87 -4.42 13.02
CA PHE A 250 7.68 -5.77 13.56
C PHE A 250 6.26 -5.87 14.15
N ASP A 251 5.40 -6.67 13.54
CA ASP A 251 4.01 -6.79 13.96
C ASP A 251 3.87 -7.76 15.15
N ASP A 252 2.71 -7.69 15.81
CA ASP A 252 2.23 -8.59 16.87
C ASP A 252 3.01 -8.60 18.19
N ALA A 253 4.02 -7.76 18.37
CA ALA A 253 4.84 -7.70 19.57
C ALA A 253 5.49 -9.04 19.96
N HIS A 254 5.87 -9.86 18.99
CA HIS A 254 6.64 -11.08 19.24
C HIS A 254 7.94 -10.77 19.99
N ILE A 255 8.28 -11.61 20.97
CA ILE A 255 9.48 -11.41 21.80
C ILE A 255 10.79 -11.37 20.97
N SER A 256 10.80 -11.98 19.79
CA SER A 256 11.94 -11.94 18.86
C SER A 256 12.24 -10.54 18.31
N ALA A 257 11.26 -9.63 18.26
CA ALA A 257 11.53 -8.23 17.93
C ALA A 257 12.52 -7.60 18.95
N TYR A 258 12.38 -7.95 20.23
CA TYR A 258 13.28 -7.51 21.29
C TYR A 258 14.56 -8.35 21.36
N ASN A 259 14.47 -9.67 21.37
CA ASN A 259 15.65 -10.53 21.61
C ASN A 259 16.60 -10.62 20.40
N LYS A 260 16.08 -10.43 19.17
CA LYS A 260 16.85 -10.66 17.93
C LYS A 260 16.98 -9.39 17.10
N ALA A 261 15.86 -8.79 16.73
CA ALA A 261 15.89 -7.66 15.80
C ALA A 261 16.47 -6.39 16.44
N TYR A 262 16.08 -6.09 17.67
CA TYR A 262 16.53 -4.90 18.39
C TYR A 262 18.06 -4.85 18.56
N PRO A 263 18.76 -5.91 19.03
CA PRO A 263 20.23 -5.93 19.06
C PRO A 263 20.88 -5.66 17.70
N ILE A 264 20.43 -6.32 16.64
CA ILE A 264 20.99 -6.20 15.28
C ILE A 264 20.85 -4.76 14.74
N LEU A 265 19.70 -4.11 14.95
CA LEU A 265 19.52 -2.72 14.52
C LEU A 265 20.28 -1.74 15.43
N LYS A 266 20.34 -2.02 16.73
CA LYS A 266 21.07 -1.21 17.72
C LYS A 266 22.57 -1.17 17.43
N GLU A 267 23.18 -2.25 16.94
CA GLU A 267 24.57 -2.27 16.48
C GLU A 267 24.88 -1.22 15.39
N ASN A 268 23.86 -0.80 14.64
CA ASN A 268 23.97 0.21 13.59
C ASN A 268 23.43 1.58 14.03
N GLY A 269 23.04 1.74 15.31
CA GLY A 269 22.40 2.95 15.83
C GLY A 269 21.01 3.20 15.24
N TRP A 270 20.36 2.17 14.71
CA TRP A 270 19.08 2.30 14.01
C TRP A 270 17.90 1.97 14.92
N PRO A 271 16.84 2.80 14.89
CA PRO A 271 15.59 2.47 15.53
C PRO A 271 14.70 1.61 14.62
N GLY A 272 13.62 1.09 15.20
CA GLY A 272 12.55 0.41 14.49
C GLY A 272 11.19 0.74 15.12
N ALA A 273 10.15 0.03 14.70
CA ALA A 273 8.83 0.15 15.29
C ALA A 273 8.18 -1.22 15.49
N VAL A 274 7.35 -1.34 16.52
CA VAL A 274 6.65 -2.59 16.87
C VAL A 274 5.14 -2.33 16.89
N GLY A 275 4.36 -3.14 16.18
CA GLY A 275 2.90 -3.14 16.24
C GLY A 275 2.41 -3.88 17.48
N ILE A 276 1.77 -3.17 18.40
CA ILE A 276 1.36 -3.69 19.70
C ILE A 276 -0.12 -4.08 19.68
N ILE A 277 -0.39 -5.35 19.97
CA ILE A 277 -1.72 -5.85 20.31
C ILE A 277 -1.80 -5.88 21.84
N PRO A 278 -2.57 -4.99 22.50
CA PRO A 278 -2.59 -4.87 23.96
C PRO A 278 -2.80 -6.19 24.71
N ASP A 279 -3.73 -7.01 24.22
CA ASP A 279 -4.14 -8.26 24.87
C ASP A 279 -3.08 -9.37 24.76
N ALA A 280 -2.06 -9.19 23.91
CA ALA A 280 -0.98 -10.15 23.72
C ALA A 280 0.23 -9.86 24.62
N ILE A 281 0.38 -8.63 25.13
CA ILE A 281 1.56 -8.24 25.91
C ILE A 281 1.65 -9.03 27.22
N ASN A 282 2.89 -9.39 27.59
CA ASN A 282 3.23 -10.24 28.73
C ASN A 282 2.78 -11.73 28.62
N SER A 283 2.32 -12.21 27.45
CA SER A 283 2.22 -13.65 27.20
C SER A 283 3.60 -14.28 26.91
N GLU A 284 3.66 -15.62 26.96
CA GLU A 284 4.92 -16.40 26.88
C GLU A 284 5.82 -16.04 25.68
N ASP A 285 5.23 -15.85 24.50
CA ASP A 285 5.93 -15.59 23.24
C ASP A 285 5.86 -14.11 22.79
N ARG A 286 5.43 -13.22 23.69
CA ARG A 286 5.24 -11.79 23.44
C ARG A 286 6.13 -10.95 24.32
N MET A 287 6.37 -9.72 23.87
CA MET A 287 7.16 -8.76 24.61
C MET A 287 6.50 -8.41 25.95
N THR A 288 7.33 -8.12 26.95
CA THR A 288 6.86 -7.59 28.23
C THR A 288 6.79 -6.06 28.20
N ASP A 289 6.07 -5.48 29.17
CA ASP A 289 6.06 -4.04 29.41
C ASP A 289 7.47 -3.45 29.61
N GLN A 290 8.37 -4.20 30.27
CA GLN A 290 9.74 -3.75 30.51
C GLN A 290 10.55 -3.71 29.21
N MET A 291 10.42 -4.72 28.35
CA MET A 291 11.06 -4.75 27.04
C MET A 291 10.61 -3.59 26.15
N MET A 292 9.29 -3.33 26.10
CA MET A 292 8.75 -2.18 25.36
C MET A 292 9.31 -0.85 25.88
N LYS A 293 9.38 -0.67 27.21
CA LYS A 293 9.93 0.55 27.82
C LYS A 293 11.40 0.74 27.50
N GLU A 294 12.20 -0.33 27.48
CA GLU A 294 13.60 -0.25 27.09
C GLU A 294 13.77 0.18 25.63
N MET A 295 13.05 -0.47 24.70
CA MET A 295 13.07 -0.12 23.29
C MET A 295 12.58 1.32 23.06
N GLY A 296 11.53 1.76 23.76
CA GLY A 296 11.05 3.14 23.70
C GLY A 296 12.09 4.16 24.14
N LYS A 297 12.90 3.87 25.17
CA LYS A 297 14.05 4.72 25.55
C LYS A 297 15.13 4.78 24.48
N ALA A 298 15.26 3.73 23.68
CA ALA A 298 16.12 3.68 22.49
C ALA A 298 15.45 4.26 21.23
N SER A 299 14.39 5.08 21.39
CA SER A 299 13.66 5.75 20.31
C SER A 299 12.94 4.82 19.33
N TRP A 300 12.61 3.59 19.73
CA TRP A 300 11.69 2.76 18.96
C TRP A 300 10.24 3.19 19.18
N ASP A 301 9.43 3.11 18.13
CA ASP A 301 8.00 3.39 18.22
C ASP A 301 7.21 2.14 18.58
N MET A 302 6.41 2.22 19.66
CA MET A 302 5.38 1.22 19.97
C MET A 302 4.06 1.69 19.34
N MET A 303 3.73 1.14 18.18
CA MET A 303 2.57 1.51 17.36
C MET A 303 1.34 0.71 17.74
N GLY A 304 0.16 1.22 17.39
CA GLY A 304 -1.08 0.48 17.54
C GLY A 304 -1.19 -0.67 16.55
N HIS A 305 -1.64 -1.84 17.02
CA HIS A 305 -2.10 -2.94 16.20
C HIS A 305 -3.37 -3.56 16.82
N ALA A 306 -4.11 -4.36 16.05
CA ALA A 306 -5.31 -5.01 16.54
C ALA A 306 -5.26 -6.51 16.22
N GLY A 307 -5.80 -7.35 17.09
CA GLY A 307 -5.87 -8.80 16.83
C GLY A 307 -7.04 -9.20 15.92
N GLN A 308 -8.07 -8.36 15.80
CA GLN A 308 -9.27 -8.68 15.00
C GLN A 308 -9.21 -8.09 13.59
N LEU A 309 -9.88 -8.75 12.65
CA LEU A 309 -10.07 -8.25 11.29
C LEU A 309 -11.10 -7.10 11.29
N LEU A 310 -10.62 -5.85 11.24
CA LEU A 310 -11.45 -4.64 11.39
C LEU A 310 -12.63 -4.54 10.40
N PRO A 311 -12.47 -4.82 9.10
CA PRO A 311 -13.59 -4.72 8.15
C PRO A 311 -14.79 -5.63 8.44
N ASN A 312 -14.62 -6.68 9.25
CA ASN A 312 -15.72 -7.57 9.66
C ASN A 312 -16.57 -7.00 10.82
N LEU A 313 -16.09 -5.93 11.46
CA LEU A 313 -16.77 -5.27 12.55
C LEU A 313 -17.59 -4.09 12.04
N LYS A 314 -18.68 -3.79 12.73
CA LYS A 314 -19.42 -2.53 12.55
C LYS A 314 -18.55 -1.34 12.97
N GLU A 315 -18.88 -0.15 12.46
CA GLU A 315 -18.09 1.07 12.69
C GLU A 315 -17.82 1.37 14.17
N GLN A 316 -18.84 1.25 15.03
CA GLN A 316 -18.71 1.57 16.45
C GLN A 316 -17.71 0.63 17.15
N GLU A 317 -17.74 -0.66 16.78
CA GLU A 317 -16.82 -1.68 17.27
C GLU A 317 -15.41 -1.47 16.72
N GLN A 318 -15.25 -1.14 15.43
CA GLN A 318 -13.94 -0.75 14.87
C GLN A 318 -13.35 0.42 15.64
N ARG A 319 -14.14 1.48 15.86
CA ARG A 319 -13.73 2.66 16.63
C ARG A 319 -13.30 2.30 18.04
N ARG A 320 -14.09 1.47 18.73
CA ARG A 320 -13.77 1.03 20.10
C ARG A 320 -12.45 0.25 20.16
N VAL A 321 -12.22 -0.66 19.22
CA VAL A 321 -10.95 -1.40 19.12
C VAL A 321 -9.78 -0.42 18.94
N LEU A 322 -9.88 0.48 17.96
CA LEU A 322 -8.83 1.47 17.67
C LEU A 322 -8.56 2.40 18.85
N GLN A 323 -9.59 2.91 19.52
CA GLN A 323 -9.46 3.77 20.70
C GLN A 323 -8.87 3.03 21.90
N ASN A 324 -9.22 1.76 22.10
CA ASN A 324 -8.64 0.95 23.18
C ASN A 324 -7.14 0.75 22.98
N VAL A 325 -6.71 0.43 21.77
CA VAL A 325 -5.29 0.27 21.42
C VAL A 325 -4.53 1.57 21.66
N LYS A 326 -5.04 2.70 21.14
CA LYS A 326 -4.41 4.02 21.34
C LYS A 326 -4.29 4.36 22.83
N ARG A 327 -5.39 4.21 23.59
CA ARG A 327 -5.42 4.48 25.04
C ARG A 327 -4.43 3.62 25.81
N TYR A 328 -4.31 2.33 25.46
CA TYR A 328 -3.34 1.44 26.08
C TYR A 328 -1.92 2.00 25.91
N LEU A 329 -1.53 2.36 24.69
CA LEU A 329 -0.20 2.91 24.40
C LEU A 329 0.04 4.24 25.14
N ASP A 330 -0.97 5.11 25.17
CA ASP A 330 -0.89 6.39 25.90
C ASP A 330 -0.68 6.18 27.40
N VAL A 331 -1.45 5.28 28.03
CA VAL A 331 -1.32 4.94 29.46
C VAL A 331 0.04 4.31 29.77
N LYS A 332 0.57 3.50 28.85
CA LYS A 332 1.91 2.90 28.99
C LYS A 332 3.05 3.88 28.73
N GLY A 333 2.75 5.10 28.27
CA GLY A 333 3.72 6.18 28.06
C GLY A 333 4.30 6.26 26.64
N PHE A 334 3.78 5.47 25.69
CA PHE A 334 4.27 5.42 24.31
C PHE A 334 3.59 6.46 23.40
N LYS A 335 3.48 7.70 23.85
CA LYS A 335 2.72 8.77 23.17
C LYS A 335 3.14 9.00 21.72
N LYS A 336 4.44 8.88 21.42
CA LYS A 336 4.97 9.03 20.05
C LYS A 336 4.46 7.91 19.14
N GLY A 337 4.65 6.65 19.57
CA GLY A 337 4.18 5.47 18.86
C GLY A 337 2.66 5.38 18.74
N ALA A 338 1.91 5.85 19.75
CA ALA A 338 0.45 5.89 19.77
C ALA A 338 -0.20 6.75 18.67
N ARG A 339 0.60 7.53 17.92
CA ARG A 339 0.18 8.26 16.71
C ARG A 339 0.10 7.38 15.46
N HIS A 340 0.54 6.14 15.52
CA HIS A 340 0.68 5.28 14.36
C HIS A 340 -0.10 3.98 14.53
N PHE A 341 -0.67 3.47 13.44
CA PHE A 341 -1.42 2.22 13.45
C PHE A 341 -1.03 1.33 12.28
N VAL A 342 -0.95 0.02 12.53
CA VAL A 342 -0.77 -1.00 11.49
C VAL A 342 -2.08 -1.76 11.34
N ALA A 343 -2.60 -1.87 10.12
CA ALA A 343 -3.84 -2.59 9.85
C ALA A 343 -3.62 -4.12 9.92
N PRO A 344 -4.39 -4.86 10.73
CA PRO A 344 -4.30 -6.32 10.82
C PRO A 344 -4.58 -6.97 9.48
N ASN A 345 -3.73 -7.95 9.13
CA ASN A 345 -3.77 -8.66 7.85
C ASN A 345 -3.69 -7.74 6.61
N SER A 346 -3.35 -6.45 6.77
CA SER A 346 -3.42 -5.42 5.74
C SER A 346 -4.82 -5.21 5.13
N ARG A 347 -5.87 -5.53 5.89
CA ARG A 347 -7.27 -5.49 5.44
C ARG A 347 -7.98 -4.27 6.01
N VAL A 348 -8.57 -3.47 5.14
CA VAL A 348 -9.23 -2.20 5.48
C VAL A 348 -10.39 -1.96 4.52
N ASN A 349 -11.48 -1.40 5.03
CA ASN A 349 -12.53 -0.75 4.22
C ASN A 349 -12.50 0.77 4.43
N SER A 350 -13.39 1.51 3.77
CA SER A 350 -13.43 2.98 3.87
C SER A 350 -13.68 3.47 5.30
N THR A 351 -14.50 2.74 6.07
CA THR A 351 -14.74 3.02 7.48
C THR A 351 -13.46 2.86 8.29
N THR A 352 -12.72 1.76 8.10
CA THR A 352 -11.45 1.52 8.78
C THR A 352 -10.45 2.63 8.49
N LEU A 353 -10.29 3.02 7.22
CA LEU A 353 -9.37 4.10 6.84
C LEU A 353 -9.76 5.46 7.42
N SER A 354 -11.06 5.77 7.42
CA SER A 354 -11.55 7.03 8.02
C SER A 354 -11.29 7.09 9.52
N LEU A 355 -11.46 5.98 10.22
CA LEU A 355 -11.16 5.89 11.65
C LEU A 355 -9.65 5.96 11.94
N ILE A 356 -8.82 5.40 11.06
CA ILE A 356 -7.37 5.55 11.16
C ILE A 356 -6.97 7.02 10.98
N ASP A 357 -7.51 7.71 9.97
CA ASP A 357 -7.26 9.14 9.71
C ASP A 357 -7.70 10.05 10.87
N GLU A 358 -8.77 9.66 11.57
CA GLU A 358 -9.29 10.40 12.71
C GLU A 358 -8.46 10.18 13.98
N LEU A 359 -8.04 8.95 14.25
CA LEU A 359 -7.45 8.55 15.54
C LEU A 359 -5.91 8.52 15.54
N TYR A 360 -5.31 8.44 14.36
CA TYR A 360 -3.87 8.27 14.17
C TYR A 360 -3.38 9.26 13.10
N GLU A 361 -2.09 9.59 13.16
CA GLU A 361 -1.44 10.45 12.16
C GLU A 361 -0.92 9.63 10.97
N THR A 362 -0.64 8.34 11.15
CA THR A 362 -0.31 7.44 10.04
C THR A 362 -0.88 6.04 10.19
N GLY A 363 -1.25 5.44 9.07
CA GLY A 363 -1.71 4.06 8.92
C GLY A 363 -0.84 3.27 7.96
N TYR A 364 -0.52 2.02 8.31
CA TYR A 364 0.31 1.13 7.50
C TYR A 364 -0.39 -0.16 7.12
N LEU A 365 -0.18 -0.59 5.87
CA LEU A 365 -0.72 -1.83 5.33
C LEU A 365 0.14 -2.33 4.16
N PHE A 366 0.05 -3.61 3.82
CA PHE A 366 0.72 -4.14 2.64
C PHE A 366 0.16 -3.53 1.34
N GLY A 367 1.05 -3.07 0.47
CA GLY A 367 0.72 -2.70 -0.90
C GLY A 367 1.84 -3.00 -1.91
N ALA A 368 2.93 -3.63 -1.44
CA ALA A 368 4.09 -4.06 -2.21
C ALA A 368 4.86 -2.95 -2.94
N CYS A 369 4.79 -1.70 -2.49
CA CYS A 369 5.52 -0.59 -3.10
C CYS A 369 6.13 0.37 -2.06
N PRO A 370 7.14 1.16 -2.46
CA PRO A 370 7.58 2.32 -1.69
C PRO A 370 6.53 3.43 -1.66
N ASN A 371 6.79 4.46 -0.85
CA ASN A 371 5.94 5.64 -0.69
C ASN A 371 6.78 6.91 -0.89
N ASN A 372 6.14 8.08 -0.91
CA ASN A 372 6.88 9.33 -0.84
C ASN A 372 7.59 9.45 0.51
N ALA A 373 8.88 9.79 0.50
CA ALA A 373 9.69 9.85 1.72
C ALA A 373 9.64 11.20 2.45
N GLN A 374 8.97 12.21 1.91
CA GLN A 374 8.78 13.49 2.59
C GLN A 374 7.43 13.48 3.33
N HIS A 375 6.35 13.38 2.57
CA HIS A 375 4.99 13.30 3.09
C HIS A 375 4.17 12.40 2.15
N PRO A 376 3.89 11.13 2.54
CA PRO A 376 2.99 10.26 1.79
C PRO A 376 1.68 10.97 1.44
N SER A 377 1.20 10.81 0.22
CA SER A 377 0.00 11.53 -0.24
C SER A 377 -1.29 11.15 0.51
N ASN A 378 -1.25 10.04 1.25
CA ASN A 378 -2.26 9.63 2.21
C ASN A 378 -1.56 8.97 3.41
N PRO A 379 -1.34 9.71 4.51
CA PRO A 379 -0.67 9.20 5.71
C PRO A 379 -1.37 7.98 6.33
N SER A 380 -2.68 7.82 6.14
CA SER A 380 -3.48 6.71 6.64
C SER A 380 -3.40 5.44 5.78
N PHE A 381 -2.69 5.48 4.65
CA PHE A 381 -2.63 4.39 3.66
C PHE A 381 -1.21 4.08 3.14
N ILE A 382 -0.21 4.14 4.03
CA ILE A 382 1.20 3.94 3.71
C ILE A 382 1.48 2.45 3.43
N SER A 383 2.10 2.18 2.29
CA SER A 383 2.41 0.83 1.84
C SER A 383 3.62 0.22 2.56
N ARG A 384 3.55 -1.09 2.79
CA ARG A 384 4.64 -1.94 3.27
C ARG A 384 5.04 -3.00 2.24
N VAL A 385 6.29 -3.44 2.33
CA VAL A 385 6.86 -4.60 1.63
C VAL A 385 7.21 -5.71 2.63
N GLN A 386 7.15 -6.96 2.17
CA GLN A 386 7.44 -8.12 3.01
C GLN A 386 8.94 -8.34 3.19
N GLY A 387 9.41 -8.17 4.42
CA GLY A 387 10.78 -8.47 4.83
C GLY A 387 11.23 -9.93 4.66
N PRO A 388 10.37 -10.95 4.85
CA PRO A 388 10.74 -12.35 4.59
C PRO A 388 11.21 -12.61 3.16
N SER A 389 10.77 -11.80 2.18
CA SER A 389 11.32 -11.85 0.83
C SER A 389 12.64 -11.06 0.77
N VAL A 390 13.77 -11.69 1.13
CA VAL A 390 15.10 -11.03 1.12
C VAL A 390 15.37 -10.32 -0.22
N ARG A 391 15.11 -11.01 -1.34
CA ARG A 391 15.27 -10.43 -2.69
C ARG A 391 14.34 -9.24 -2.91
N GLY A 392 13.08 -9.35 -2.49
CA GLY A 392 12.07 -8.29 -2.62
C GLY A 392 12.45 -7.05 -1.81
N ALA A 393 12.80 -7.24 -0.53
CA ALA A 393 13.22 -6.18 0.37
C ALA A 393 14.46 -5.44 -0.15
N ARG A 394 15.52 -6.18 -0.53
CA ARG A 394 16.75 -5.59 -1.09
C ARG A 394 16.48 -4.78 -2.36
N ARG A 395 15.65 -5.31 -3.27
CA ARG A 395 15.24 -4.58 -4.48
C ARG A 395 14.47 -3.31 -4.13
N ALA A 396 13.56 -3.35 -3.17
CA ALA A 396 12.81 -2.17 -2.74
C ALA A 396 13.76 -1.09 -2.21
N VAL A 397 14.75 -1.47 -1.39
CA VAL A 397 15.79 -0.56 -0.89
C VAL A 397 16.64 0.02 -2.03
N ASP A 398 17.05 -0.80 -3.01
CA ASP A 398 17.79 -0.33 -4.19
C ASP A 398 17.00 0.70 -5.01
N VAL A 399 15.68 0.51 -5.12
CA VAL A 399 14.82 1.47 -5.81
C VAL A 399 14.67 2.74 -4.98
N ALA A 400 14.46 2.65 -3.67
CA ALA A 400 14.34 3.79 -2.78
C ALA A 400 15.57 4.68 -2.75
N GLU A 401 16.78 4.10 -2.74
CA GLU A 401 18.04 4.82 -2.89
C GLU A 401 18.07 5.62 -4.20
N LYS A 402 17.60 5.03 -5.31
CA LYS A 402 17.62 5.67 -6.63
C LYS A 402 16.51 6.70 -6.83
N THR A 403 15.37 6.53 -6.17
CA THR A 403 14.17 7.35 -6.41
C THR A 403 13.88 8.36 -5.30
N ASN A 404 14.60 8.26 -4.17
CA ASN A 404 14.39 9.01 -2.93
C ASN A 404 13.03 8.71 -2.28
N GLN A 405 12.61 7.44 -2.30
CA GLN A 405 11.34 6.98 -1.75
C GLN A 405 11.50 6.32 -0.37
N LEU A 406 10.38 6.15 0.32
CA LEU A 406 10.29 5.51 1.62
C LEU A 406 9.90 4.04 1.43
N VAL A 407 10.73 3.13 1.93
CA VAL A 407 10.40 1.70 2.01
C VAL A 407 10.12 1.33 3.45
N VAL A 408 8.93 0.77 3.70
CA VAL A 408 8.56 0.20 4.99
C VAL A 408 8.66 -1.31 4.89
N ILE A 409 9.63 -1.91 5.58
CA ILE A 409 9.88 -3.36 5.57
C ILE A 409 9.23 -3.97 6.82
N SER A 410 8.24 -4.84 6.62
CA SER A 410 7.51 -5.49 7.71
C SER A 410 8.00 -6.91 7.97
N TYR A 411 8.06 -7.27 9.25
CA TYR A 411 8.33 -8.60 9.79
C TYR A 411 7.30 -8.94 10.87
N HIS A 412 7.20 -10.22 11.25
CA HIS A 412 6.45 -10.64 12.44
C HIS A 412 7.46 -11.29 13.42
N ILE A 413 7.74 -12.58 13.22
CA ILE A 413 8.73 -13.33 13.99
C ILE A 413 10.10 -13.30 13.30
N ILE A 414 11.17 -13.08 14.08
CA ILE A 414 12.57 -13.27 13.65
C ILE A 414 13.18 -14.48 14.37
N GLY A 415 13.75 -15.41 13.62
CA GLY A 415 14.25 -16.69 14.11
C GLY A 415 13.21 -17.81 13.94
N ASP A 416 13.11 -18.67 14.94
CA ASP A 416 12.30 -19.88 14.90
C ASP A 416 10.81 -19.57 14.68
N GLY A 417 10.17 -20.26 13.74
CA GLY A 417 8.78 -20.02 13.37
C GLY A 417 8.53 -18.78 12.50
N GLY A 418 9.59 -18.06 12.09
CA GLY A 418 9.48 -16.83 11.33
C GLY A 418 10.54 -16.64 10.26
N THR A 419 10.94 -15.38 10.05
CA THR A 419 12.05 -15.04 9.16
C THR A 419 13.36 -15.47 9.82
N PRO A 420 14.18 -16.33 9.21
CA PRO A 420 15.46 -16.70 9.79
C PRO A 420 16.32 -15.47 10.12
N GLU A 421 16.94 -15.46 11.30
CA GLU A 421 17.74 -14.32 11.78
C GLU A 421 18.83 -13.91 10.77
N LYS A 422 19.46 -14.89 10.13
CA LYS A 422 20.43 -14.66 9.04
C LYS A 422 19.83 -13.89 7.86
N GLN A 423 18.59 -14.22 7.45
CA GLN A 423 17.92 -13.54 6.34
C GLN A 423 17.54 -12.10 6.72
N PHE A 424 17.10 -11.88 7.96
CA PHE A 424 16.89 -10.52 8.47
C PHE A 424 18.20 -9.72 8.44
N LYS A 425 19.30 -10.29 8.96
CA LYS A 425 20.62 -9.67 8.94
C LYS A 425 21.10 -9.37 7.51
N GLU A 426 20.83 -10.24 6.54
CA GLU A 426 21.16 -10.00 5.14
C GLU A 426 20.47 -8.74 4.57
N VAL A 427 19.21 -8.47 4.98
CA VAL A 427 18.51 -7.24 4.59
C VAL A 427 19.11 -6.02 5.31
N VAL A 428 19.39 -6.11 6.61
CA VAL A 428 20.05 -5.04 7.40
C VAL A 428 21.43 -4.68 6.82
N ASP A 429 22.25 -5.68 6.52
CA ASP A 429 23.57 -5.53 5.92
C ASP A 429 23.49 -4.92 4.50
N HIS A 430 22.40 -5.19 3.77
CA HIS A 430 22.15 -4.54 2.48
C HIS A 430 21.79 -3.08 2.66
N VAL A 431 20.89 -2.73 3.59
CA VAL A 431 20.54 -1.33 3.91
C VAL A 431 21.76 -0.53 4.33
N LYS A 432 22.70 -1.14 5.07
CA LYS A 432 23.94 -0.48 5.53
C LYS A 432 24.83 0.01 4.40
N LYS A 433 24.73 -0.61 3.23
CA LYS A 433 25.54 -0.28 2.03
C LYS A 433 24.86 0.78 1.14
N LYS A 434 23.77 1.38 1.60
CA LYS A 434 22.88 2.22 0.79
C LYS A 434 22.82 3.63 1.34
N ASP A 435 22.72 4.61 0.44
CA ASP A 435 22.54 6.00 0.83
C ASP A 435 21.06 6.29 1.14
N VAL A 436 20.58 5.71 2.24
CA VAL A 436 19.22 5.89 2.75
C VAL A 436 19.25 6.18 4.25
N ASP A 437 18.26 6.90 4.75
CA ASP A 437 18.11 7.14 6.19
C ASP A 437 17.20 6.06 6.80
N VAL A 438 17.63 5.44 7.91
CA VAL A 438 16.77 4.52 8.67
C VAL A 438 16.05 5.30 9.75
N ILE A 439 14.72 5.29 9.70
CA ILE A 439 13.86 6.12 10.56
C ILE A 439 12.70 5.33 11.17
N THR A 440 12.06 5.90 12.19
CA THR A 440 10.76 5.46 12.70
C THR A 440 9.59 6.23 12.08
N PRO A 441 8.35 5.72 12.21
CA PRO A 441 7.13 6.47 11.90
C PRO A 441 7.08 7.88 12.53
N SER A 442 7.44 8.03 13.81
CA SER A 442 7.45 9.32 14.49
C SER A 442 8.49 10.26 13.90
N GLN A 443 9.68 9.76 13.55
CA GLN A 443 10.71 10.56 12.89
C GLN A 443 10.31 11.02 11.48
N LEU A 444 9.42 10.30 10.79
CA LEU A 444 8.86 10.75 9.51
C LEU A 444 7.99 12.01 9.71
N ILE A 445 7.02 11.92 10.63
CA ILE A 445 6.03 12.98 10.83
C ILE A 445 6.56 14.17 11.63
N ASP A 446 7.57 13.96 12.48
CA ASP A 446 8.23 15.03 13.24
C ASP A 446 9.30 15.76 12.39
N SER A 447 9.49 15.35 11.13
CA SER A 447 10.45 16.00 10.24
C SER A 447 9.98 17.39 9.83
N LYS A 448 10.91 18.35 9.70
CA LYS A 448 10.60 19.76 9.38
C LYS A 448 9.80 19.99 8.09
N ASN A 449 9.74 18.97 7.23
CA ASN A 449 9.15 19.03 5.90
C ASN A 449 7.92 18.12 5.76
N TRP A 450 7.36 17.65 6.88
CA TRP A 450 6.06 16.97 6.91
C TRP A 450 4.98 17.92 6.43
#